data_AF-S2Z419-F1
#
_entry.id   AF-S2Z419-F1
#
_cell.length_a   1.000
_cell.length_b   1.000
_cell.length_c   1.000
_cell.angle_alpha   90.00
_cell.angle_beta   90.00
_cell.angle_gamma   90.00
#
_symmetry.space_group_name_H-M   'P 1'
#
loop_
_entity.id
_entity.type
_entity.pdbx_description
1 polymer ?
#
loop_
_entity_poly.entity_id
_entity_poly.type
_entity_poly.pdbx_seq_one_letter_code
_entity_poly.pdbx_strand_id
1 'polypeptide(L)'
;MLRPGRLVLQVQDRPEGTPLQDGRWGLSARTAFQPGVWTEDFVRDWPGGCLGLYCGGGWHGVLPLRRLSASDGPRVKAYRKHVRDGTLAPVLLWWVDHLDGWLILDGHDRAVAALAEGRVPECVVLTRVSDEEAWRREAEEIAERHEQRMAGLGADRQRTVLERAHADTLASLPYEAGSTPFLPLPGGRAAWDDLAARAVFQCPGD
;
A
#
# COMPACT_ATOMS: atom_id res chain seq x y z
N MET A 1 -8.53 -25.24 -2.92
CA MET A 1 -7.53 -24.16 -2.81
C MET A 1 -7.96 -23.27 -1.66
N LEU A 2 -7.29 -23.37 -0.51
CA LEU A 2 -7.63 -22.60 0.70
C LEU A 2 -7.39 -21.12 0.41
N ARG A 3 -8.42 -20.28 0.58
CA ARG A 3 -8.24 -18.82 0.55
C ARG A 3 -7.21 -18.45 1.64
N PRO A 4 -6.13 -17.71 1.33
CA PRO A 4 -5.23 -17.22 2.36
C PRO A 4 -6.06 -16.45 3.40
N GLY A 5 -5.82 -16.74 4.68
CA GLY A 5 -6.63 -16.21 5.77
C GLY A 5 -6.61 -14.67 5.77
N ARG A 6 -7.75 -14.06 5.44
CA ARG A 6 -7.99 -12.62 5.59
C ARG A 6 -8.66 -12.41 6.94
N LEU A 7 -8.04 -11.63 7.81
CA LEU A 7 -8.66 -11.17 9.05
C LEU A 7 -9.31 -9.82 8.77
N VAL A 8 -10.58 -9.65 9.11
CA VAL A 8 -11.26 -8.36 9.03
C VAL A 8 -11.50 -7.86 10.45
N LEU A 9 -11.05 -6.63 10.71
CA LEU A 9 -11.19 -5.91 11.96
C LEU A 9 -12.19 -4.77 11.76
N GLN A 10 -13.12 -4.63 12.70
CA GLN A 10 -13.94 -3.43 12.81
C GLN A 10 -13.24 -2.46 13.75
N VAL A 11 -12.91 -1.28 13.24
CA VAL A 11 -12.36 -0.17 14.04
C VAL A 11 -13.50 0.81 14.33
N GLN A 12 -13.69 1.15 15.60
CA GLN A 12 -14.72 2.07 16.11
C GLN A 12 -14.14 2.90 17.26
N ASP A 13 -14.77 4.05 17.55
CA ASP A 13 -14.51 4.91 18.72
C ASP A 13 -13.04 5.34 18.82
N ARG A 14 -12.45 5.74 17.70
CA ARG A 14 -11.05 6.16 17.64
C ARG A 14 -10.81 7.58 18.19
N PRO A 15 -9.63 7.83 18.79
CA PRO A 15 -9.19 9.19 19.07
C PRO A 15 -9.11 10.00 17.78
N GLU A 16 -9.52 11.27 17.86
CA GLU A 16 -9.37 12.22 16.76
C GLU A 16 -7.91 12.32 16.30
N GLY A 17 -7.70 12.40 14.98
CA GLY A 17 -6.37 12.59 14.38
C GLY A 17 -5.53 11.33 14.20
N THR A 18 -6.10 10.12 14.40
CA THR A 18 -5.39 8.87 14.07
C THR A 18 -5.55 8.51 12.58
N PRO A 19 -4.52 7.95 11.91
CA PRO A 19 -4.62 7.59 10.50
C PRO A 19 -5.55 6.38 10.24
N LEU A 20 -5.80 5.55 11.26
CA LEU A 20 -6.72 4.40 11.17
C LEU A 20 -8.13 4.81 11.58
N GLN A 21 -8.89 5.24 10.59
CA GLN A 21 -10.28 5.67 10.73
C GLN A 21 -11.22 4.55 11.13
N ASP A 22 -12.39 4.93 11.63
CA ASP A 22 -13.49 4.02 11.86
C ASP A 22 -13.92 3.33 10.54
N GLY A 23 -14.29 2.07 10.67
CA GLY A 23 -14.69 1.22 9.55
C GLY A 23 -14.00 -0.14 9.54
N ARG A 24 -14.17 -0.84 8.43
CA ARG A 24 -13.61 -2.19 8.24
C ARG A 24 -12.19 -2.12 7.70
N TRP A 25 -11.31 -2.89 8.31
CA TRP A 25 -9.91 -3.02 7.93
C TRP A 25 -9.56 -4.49 7.75
N GLY A 26 -8.86 -4.81 6.66
CA GLY A 26 -8.42 -6.14 6.33
C GLY A 26 -6.94 -6.30 6.59
N LEU A 27 -6.55 -7.40 7.22
CA LEU A 27 -5.18 -7.89 7.25
C LEU A 27 -5.11 -9.14 6.38
N SER A 28 -4.20 -9.12 5.41
CA SER A 28 -4.00 -10.25 4.50
C SER A 28 -2.51 -10.51 4.32
N ALA A 29 -2.14 -11.79 4.30
CA ALA A 29 -0.78 -12.18 3.94
C ALA A 29 -0.51 -11.84 2.47
N ARG A 30 0.64 -11.25 2.20
CA ARG A 30 1.14 -10.98 0.86
C ARG A 30 2.56 -11.51 0.74
N THR A 31 2.71 -12.54 -0.09
CA THR A 31 3.97 -13.24 -0.32
C THR A 31 4.60 -12.89 -1.66
N ALA A 32 3.89 -12.15 -2.52
CA ALA A 32 4.37 -11.75 -3.84
C ALA A 32 4.09 -10.27 -4.11
N PHE A 33 5.05 -9.64 -4.78
CA PHE A 33 4.99 -8.26 -5.25
C PHE A 33 5.39 -8.24 -6.73
N GLN A 34 4.98 -7.19 -7.45
CA GLN A 34 5.48 -6.97 -8.80
C GLN A 34 7.02 -6.84 -8.75
N PRO A 35 7.73 -7.24 -9.82
CA PRO A 35 9.15 -6.93 -9.96
C PRO A 35 9.39 -5.43 -9.76
N GLY A 36 10.51 -5.04 -9.15
CA GLY A 36 10.83 -3.62 -8.91
C GLY A 36 10.38 -3.08 -7.55
N VAL A 37 9.25 -3.54 -7.00
CA VAL A 37 8.65 -2.94 -5.77
C VAL A 37 9.62 -2.85 -4.59
N TRP A 38 10.35 -3.93 -4.32
CA TRP A 38 11.29 -4.02 -3.19
C TRP A 38 12.74 -3.66 -3.57
N THR A 39 12.98 -3.27 -4.82
CA THR A 39 14.30 -2.97 -5.37
C THR A 39 14.38 -1.53 -5.86
N GLU A 40 13.67 -1.23 -6.94
CA GLU A 40 13.65 0.06 -7.63
C GLU A 40 12.71 1.03 -6.91
N ASP A 41 11.53 0.56 -6.51
CA ASP A 41 10.50 1.40 -5.87
C ASP A 41 10.50 1.29 -4.34
N PHE A 42 11.60 0.80 -3.76
CA PHE A 42 11.80 0.82 -2.31
C PHE A 42 12.62 2.06 -1.92
N VAL A 43 11.99 3.03 -1.27
CA VAL A 43 12.66 4.28 -0.86
C VAL A 43 13.69 3.97 0.22
N ARG A 44 14.96 4.27 -0.09
CA ARG A 44 16.10 4.12 0.82
C ARG A 44 16.62 5.44 1.36
N ASP A 45 16.47 6.50 0.57
CA ASP A 45 16.91 7.84 0.93
C ASP A 45 15.91 8.48 1.88
N TRP A 46 16.39 8.93 3.03
CA TRP A 46 15.57 9.52 4.08
C TRP A 46 16.29 10.70 4.74
N PRO A 47 15.62 11.85 4.96
CA PRO A 47 14.23 12.15 4.59
C PRO A 47 14.06 12.61 3.13
N GLY A 48 15.14 12.65 2.34
CA GLY A 48 15.16 13.28 1.01
C GLY A 48 14.68 12.44 -0.18
N GLY A 49 14.13 11.24 0.05
CA GLY A 49 13.63 10.39 -1.03
C GLY A 49 12.50 11.06 -1.80
N CYS A 50 12.55 11.01 -3.13
CA CYS A 50 11.50 11.51 -4.00
C CYS A 50 10.64 10.37 -4.53
N LEU A 51 9.32 10.58 -4.53
CA LEU A 51 8.35 9.63 -5.08
C LEU A 51 8.03 10.04 -6.53
N GLY A 52 8.34 9.17 -7.48
CA GLY A 52 7.96 9.34 -8.87
C GLY A 52 6.47 9.09 -9.06
N LEU A 53 5.63 10.05 -8.68
CA LEU A 53 4.18 9.98 -8.91
C LEU A 53 3.92 10.19 -10.41
N TYR A 54 3.88 9.12 -11.19
CA TYR A 54 3.55 9.21 -12.60
C TYR A 54 2.07 9.60 -12.75
N CYS A 55 1.81 10.69 -13.48
CA CYS A 55 0.46 11.16 -13.77
C CYS A 55 -0.31 10.04 -14.50
N GLY A 56 -1.21 9.37 -13.77
CA GLY A 56 -2.15 8.38 -14.32
C GLY A 56 -1.83 6.90 -14.05
N GLY A 57 -0.78 6.57 -13.28
CA GLY A 57 -0.41 5.16 -13.02
C GLY A 57 0.14 4.83 -11.64
N GLY A 58 0.14 5.77 -10.70
CA GLY A 58 0.62 5.52 -9.33
C GLY A 58 2.12 5.29 -9.20
N TRP A 59 2.59 5.08 -7.97
CA TRP A 59 4.00 4.79 -7.66
C TRP A 59 4.27 3.31 -7.39
N HIS A 60 3.30 2.58 -6.82
CA HIS A 60 3.36 1.15 -6.51
C HIS A 60 4.59 0.71 -5.69
N GLY A 61 5.25 1.64 -4.99
CA GLY A 61 6.45 1.38 -4.20
C GLY A 61 6.21 1.18 -2.71
N VAL A 62 7.30 1.01 -1.97
CA VAL A 62 7.30 0.86 -0.50
C VAL A 62 8.04 2.02 0.15
N LEU A 63 7.33 2.80 0.98
CA LEU A 63 7.85 3.96 1.70
C LEU A 63 8.05 3.60 3.19
N PRO A 64 9.29 3.61 3.69
CA PRO A 64 9.53 3.53 5.12
C PRO A 64 9.14 4.85 5.81
N LEU A 65 8.58 4.76 7.02
CA LEU A 65 8.22 5.93 7.84
C LEU A 65 9.36 6.44 8.73
N ARG A 66 10.55 5.84 8.59
CA ARG A 66 11.77 6.22 9.29
C ARG A 66 13.00 5.81 8.49
N ARG A 67 14.16 6.39 8.84
CA ARG A 67 15.45 5.95 8.30
C ARG A 67 15.65 4.44 8.51
N LEU A 68 16.03 3.75 7.45
CA LEU A 68 16.38 2.34 7.47
C LEU A 68 17.72 2.15 8.21
N SER A 69 17.82 1.09 8.99
CA SER A 69 19.08 0.71 9.62
C SER A 69 20.07 0.18 8.59
N ALA A 70 21.37 0.35 8.87
CA ALA A 70 22.42 -0.23 8.04
C ALA A 70 22.31 -1.76 7.98
N SER A 71 22.58 -2.33 6.81
CA SER A 71 22.41 -3.77 6.53
C SER A 71 23.27 -4.70 7.41
N ASP A 72 24.34 -4.15 7.99
CA ASP A 72 25.28 -4.81 8.89
C ASP A 72 25.11 -4.39 10.36
N GLY A 73 24.09 -3.58 10.66
CA GLY A 73 23.75 -3.17 12.03
C GLY A 73 23.38 -4.37 12.91
N PRO A 74 23.64 -4.32 14.23
CA PRO A 74 23.43 -5.47 15.13
C PRO A 74 22.03 -6.07 15.08
N ARG A 75 20.99 -5.21 15.06
CA ARG A 75 19.59 -5.62 15.00
C ARG A 75 19.23 -6.28 13.66
N VAL A 76 19.73 -5.73 12.55
CA VAL A 76 19.54 -6.32 11.22
C VAL A 76 20.26 -7.67 11.12
N LYS A 77 21.48 -7.80 11.62
CA LYS A 77 22.22 -9.08 11.68
C LYS A 77 21.44 -10.16 12.43
N ALA A 78 20.80 -9.81 13.55
CA ALA A 78 19.95 -10.73 14.28
C ALA A 78 18.74 -11.20 13.43
N TYR A 79 18.06 -10.28 12.73
CA TYR A 79 16.97 -10.65 11.82
C TYR A 79 17.44 -11.45 10.60
N ARG A 80 18.63 -11.19 10.06
CA ARG A 80 19.22 -11.98 8.97
C ARG A 80 19.42 -13.45 9.38
N LYS A 81 19.72 -13.72 10.65
CA LYS A 81 19.68 -15.10 11.18
C LYS A 81 18.30 -15.72 11.01
N HIS A 82 17.25 -15.03 11.44
CA HIS A 82 15.86 -15.50 11.27
C HIS A 82 15.46 -15.66 9.80
N VAL A 83 16.00 -14.85 8.88
CA VAL A 83 15.77 -15.02 7.44
C VAL A 83 16.33 -16.36 6.95
N ARG A 84 17.56 -16.70 7.35
CA ARG A 84 18.23 -17.96 6.99
C ARG A 84 17.56 -19.16 7.65
N ASP A 85 17.11 -19.01 8.88
CA ASP A 85 16.42 -20.05 9.65
C ASP A 85 14.94 -20.22 9.22
N GLY A 86 14.41 -19.34 8.35
CA GLY A 86 13.03 -19.39 7.88
C GLY A 86 11.99 -18.97 8.93
N THR A 87 12.39 -18.23 9.96
CA THR A 87 11.54 -17.83 11.09
C THR A 87 11.32 -16.31 11.17
N LEU A 88 11.67 -15.55 10.13
CA LEU A 88 11.50 -14.11 10.14
C LEU A 88 10.01 -13.75 10.18
N ALA A 89 9.59 -12.99 11.18
CA ALA A 89 8.23 -12.46 11.24
C ALA A 89 7.95 -11.49 10.07
N PRO A 90 6.72 -11.48 9.51
CA PRO A 90 6.40 -10.66 8.36
C PRO A 90 6.51 -9.15 8.64
N VAL A 91 6.68 -8.38 7.57
CA VAL A 91 6.65 -6.91 7.58
C VAL A 91 5.20 -6.45 7.53
N LEU A 92 4.82 -5.49 8.38
CA LEU A 92 3.48 -4.91 8.36
C LEU A 92 3.45 -3.72 7.42
N LEU A 93 2.70 -3.86 6.32
CA LEU A 93 2.47 -2.82 5.34
C LEU A 93 1.07 -2.23 5.50
N TRP A 94 0.93 -0.96 5.14
CA TRP A 94 -0.37 -0.32 4.94
C TRP A 94 -0.49 0.18 3.51
N TRP A 95 -1.52 -0.29 2.79
CA TRP A 95 -1.89 0.25 1.48
C TRP A 95 -2.53 1.63 1.61
N VAL A 96 -1.96 2.61 0.92
CA VAL A 96 -2.51 3.97 0.82
C VAL A 96 -2.84 4.23 -0.66
N ASP A 97 -4.13 4.35 -0.96
CA ASP A 97 -4.67 4.50 -2.31
C ASP A 97 -4.18 5.75 -3.03
N HIS A 98 -4.10 6.90 -2.35
CA HIS A 98 -3.66 8.17 -2.95
C HIS A 98 -2.16 8.18 -3.28
N LEU A 99 -1.38 7.35 -2.57
CA LEU A 99 0.02 7.09 -2.89
C LEU A 99 0.15 6.02 -3.99
N ASP A 100 -0.91 5.22 -4.15
CA ASP A 100 -0.92 3.98 -4.91
C ASP A 100 0.26 3.08 -4.50
N GLY A 101 0.51 2.96 -3.20
CA GLY A 101 1.71 2.32 -2.67
C GLY A 101 1.58 1.92 -1.20
N TRP A 102 2.67 1.39 -0.65
CA TRP A 102 2.70 0.85 0.72
C TRP A 102 3.54 1.68 1.67
N LEU A 103 3.03 1.88 2.88
CA LEU A 103 3.81 2.37 4.02
C LEU A 103 4.28 1.19 4.87
N ILE A 104 5.55 1.19 5.30
CA ILE A 104 6.00 0.24 6.34
C ILE A 104 5.60 0.78 7.71
N LEU A 105 4.61 0.14 8.34
CA LEU A 105 4.19 0.45 9.71
C LEU A 105 5.13 -0.18 10.74
N ASP A 106 5.48 -1.45 10.53
CA ASP A 106 6.42 -2.19 11.38
C ASP A 106 7.26 -3.16 10.56
N GLY A 107 8.49 -3.41 11.02
CA GLY A 107 9.39 -4.37 10.39
C GLY A 107 10.38 -3.77 9.40
N HIS A 108 10.70 -2.47 9.47
CA HIS A 108 11.72 -1.85 8.59
C HIS A 108 13.04 -2.64 8.60
N ASP A 109 13.55 -3.03 9.78
CA ASP A 109 14.80 -3.78 9.88
C ASP A 109 14.65 -5.22 9.38
N ARG A 110 13.44 -5.79 9.45
CA ARG A 110 13.13 -7.12 8.90
C ARG A 110 13.10 -7.08 7.38
N ALA A 111 12.57 -6.01 6.79
CA ALA A 111 12.65 -5.75 5.36
C ALA A 111 14.11 -5.63 4.91
N VAL A 112 14.92 -4.82 5.59
CA VAL A 112 16.36 -4.70 5.29
C VAL A 112 17.07 -6.04 5.42
N ALA A 113 16.78 -6.82 6.47
CA ALA A 113 17.38 -8.12 6.69
C ALA A 113 17.05 -9.13 5.57
N ALA A 114 15.78 -9.20 5.16
CA ALA A 114 15.37 -10.08 4.07
C ALA A 114 16.07 -9.70 2.75
N LEU A 115 16.10 -8.41 2.42
CA LEU A 115 16.76 -7.90 1.22
C LEU A 115 18.28 -8.12 1.24
N ALA A 116 18.92 -7.99 2.41
CA ALA A 116 20.35 -8.25 2.57
C ALA A 116 20.73 -9.74 2.38
N GLU A 117 19.77 -10.65 2.53
CA GLU A 117 19.91 -12.07 2.22
C GLU A 117 19.37 -12.42 0.82
N GLY A 118 19.06 -11.42 -0.01
CA GLY A 118 18.56 -11.62 -1.37
C GLY A 118 17.12 -12.15 -1.46
N ARG A 119 16.32 -11.99 -0.40
CA ARG A 119 14.93 -12.47 -0.34
C ARG A 119 13.95 -11.30 -0.32
N VAL A 120 12.80 -11.47 -0.99
CA VAL A 120 11.66 -10.57 -0.85
C VAL A 120 11.05 -10.75 0.54
N PRO A 121 10.78 -9.67 1.31
CA PRO A 121 10.16 -9.80 2.62
C PRO A 121 8.74 -10.37 2.53
N GLU A 122 8.43 -11.36 3.37
CA GLU A 122 7.04 -11.76 3.59
C GLU A 122 6.29 -10.63 4.31
N CYS A 123 5.08 -10.32 3.86
CA CYS A 123 4.34 -9.17 4.34
C CYS A 123 2.93 -9.54 4.81
N VAL A 124 2.42 -8.77 5.75
CA VAL A 124 0.99 -8.67 6.04
C VAL A 124 0.57 -7.26 5.66
N VAL A 125 -0.46 -7.15 4.82
CA VAL A 125 -0.97 -5.87 4.32
C VAL A 125 -2.25 -5.52 5.04
N LEU A 126 -2.24 -4.34 5.65
CA LEU A 126 -3.39 -3.62 6.14
C LEU A 126 -4.02 -2.84 4.98
N THR A 127 -5.29 -3.08 4.71
CA THR A 127 -6.09 -2.37 3.69
C THR A 127 -7.39 -1.93 4.32
N ARG A 128 -7.91 -0.76 3.95
CA ARG A 128 -9.32 -0.46 4.24
C ARG A 128 -10.20 -1.40 3.43
N VAL A 129 -11.31 -1.88 3.99
CA VAL A 129 -12.28 -2.72 3.27
C VAL A 129 -13.47 -1.84 2.94
N SER A 130 -13.84 -1.75 1.66
CA SER A 130 -15.05 -1.03 1.25
C SER A 130 -16.26 -1.56 1.99
N ASP A 131 -17.22 -0.69 2.30
CA ASP A 131 -18.54 -1.13 2.73
C ASP A 131 -19.21 -1.88 1.56
N GLU A 132 -19.92 -2.96 1.83
CA GLU A 132 -20.48 -3.85 0.80
C GLU A 132 -21.52 -3.11 -0.05
N GLU A 133 -22.29 -2.20 0.55
CA GLU A 133 -23.20 -1.32 -0.16
C GLU A 133 -22.49 -0.25 -1.00
N ALA A 134 -21.41 0.32 -0.48
CA ALA A 134 -20.60 1.30 -1.21
C ALA A 134 -19.92 0.65 -2.42
N TRP A 135 -19.40 -0.57 -2.24
CA TRP A 135 -18.84 -1.38 -3.31
C TRP A 135 -19.87 -1.69 -4.39
N ARG A 136 -21.09 -2.08 -4.02
CA ARG A 136 -22.15 -2.39 -4.99
C ARG A 136 -22.49 -1.17 -5.86
N ARG A 137 -22.60 0.01 -5.25
CA ARG A 137 -22.83 1.27 -5.98
C ARG A 137 -21.67 1.63 -6.91
N GLU A 138 -20.44 1.49 -6.45
CA GLU A 138 -19.24 1.79 -7.25
C GLU A 138 -19.07 0.80 -8.42
N ALA A 139 -19.40 -0.48 -8.21
CA ALA A 139 -19.42 -1.49 -9.27
C ALA A 139 -20.51 -1.20 -10.32
N GLU A 140 -21.71 -0.76 -9.89
CA GLU A 140 -22.79 -0.32 -10.76
C GLU A 140 -22.36 0.91 -11.60
N GLU A 141 -21.74 1.93 -11.00
CA GLU A 141 -21.24 3.11 -11.72
C GLU A 141 -20.14 2.77 -12.73
N ILE A 142 -19.21 1.88 -12.39
CA ILE A 142 -18.15 1.43 -13.32
C ILE A 142 -18.75 0.65 -14.48
N ALA A 143 -19.73 -0.23 -14.21
CA ALA A 143 -20.44 -0.99 -15.23
C ALA A 143 -21.21 -0.06 -16.19
N GLU A 144 -21.96 0.91 -15.66
CA GLU A 144 -22.67 1.91 -16.45
C GLU A 144 -21.72 2.76 -17.31
N ARG A 145 -20.60 3.21 -16.75
CA ARG A 145 -19.59 3.99 -17.49
C ARG A 145 -18.91 3.17 -18.58
N HIS A 146 -18.73 1.87 -18.36
CA HIS A 146 -18.25 0.95 -19.38
C HIS A 146 -19.29 0.76 -20.49
N GLU A 147 -20.56 0.51 -20.14
CA GLU A 147 -21.66 0.39 -21.11
C GLU A 147 -21.79 1.64 -21.99
N GLN A 148 -21.66 2.83 -21.40
CA GLN A 148 -21.67 4.09 -22.13
C GLN A 148 -20.48 4.23 -23.10
N ARG A 149 -19.27 3.76 -22.72
CA ARG A 149 -18.11 3.72 -23.64
C ARG A 149 -18.33 2.70 -24.76
N MET A 150 -18.90 1.55 -24.44
CA MET A 150 -19.13 0.47 -25.41
C MET A 150 -20.24 0.79 -26.42
N ALA A 151 -21.24 1.58 -26.01
CA ALA A 151 -22.31 2.06 -26.88
C ALA A 151 -21.80 2.96 -28.04
N GLY A 152 -20.59 3.52 -27.93
CA GLY A 152 -19.94 4.32 -28.97
C GLY A 152 -19.06 3.54 -29.95
N LEU A 153 -18.86 2.23 -29.77
CA LEU A 153 -17.91 1.42 -30.55
C LEU A 153 -18.62 0.50 -31.56
N GLY A 154 -18.26 0.61 -32.84
CA GLY A 154 -18.77 -0.25 -33.91
C GLY A 154 -18.07 -1.61 -34.05
N ALA A 155 -18.80 -2.57 -34.66
CA ALA A 155 -18.46 -3.97 -35.00
C ALA A 155 -18.16 -4.94 -33.83
N ASP A 156 -18.92 -6.04 -33.79
CA ASP A 156 -18.95 -7.03 -32.70
C ASP A 156 -17.59 -7.67 -32.35
N ARG A 157 -16.70 -7.89 -33.33
CA ARG A 157 -15.37 -8.46 -33.05
C ARG A 157 -14.44 -7.52 -32.29
N GLN A 158 -14.51 -6.22 -32.58
CA GLN A 158 -13.71 -5.20 -31.88
C GLN A 158 -14.21 -5.08 -30.43
N ARG A 159 -15.54 -5.17 -30.23
CA ARG A 159 -16.19 -5.21 -28.92
C ARG A 159 -15.75 -6.41 -28.08
N THR A 160 -15.78 -7.63 -28.60
CA THR A 160 -15.43 -8.83 -27.81
C THR A 160 -13.97 -8.85 -27.37
N VAL A 161 -13.05 -8.35 -28.20
CA VAL A 161 -11.63 -8.24 -27.82
C VAL A 161 -11.44 -7.17 -26.75
N LEU A 162 -12.13 -6.03 -26.86
CA LEU A 162 -12.09 -4.98 -25.84
C LEU A 162 -12.73 -5.44 -24.53
N GLU A 163 -13.87 -6.12 -24.58
CA GLU A 163 -14.57 -6.68 -23.41
C GLU A 163 -13.69 -7.67 -22.66
N ARG A 164 -12.95 -8.52 -23.40
CA ARG A 164 -12.03 -9.49 -22.79
C ARG A 164 -10.82 -8.80 -22.16
N ALA A 165 -10.18 -7.87 -22.88
CA ALA A 165 -9.07 -7.08 -22.34
C ALA A 165 -9.50 -6.21 -21.14
N HIS A 166 -10.72 -5.68 -21.15
CA HIS A 166 -11.30 -4.92 -20.06
C HIS A 166 -11.64 -5.82 -18.87
N ALA A 167 -12.21 -7.00 -19.08
CA ALA A 167 -12.44 -7.98 -18.03
C ALA A 167 -11.12 -8.46 -17.40
N ASP A 168 -10.10 -8.71 -18.21
CA ASP A 168 -8.76 -9.08 -17.72
C ASP A 168 -8.11 -7.93 -16.95
N THR A 169 -8.31 -6.68 -17.40
CA THR A 169 -7.85 -5.47 -16.68
C THR A 169 -8.60 -5.32 -15.35
N LEU A 170 -9.93 -5.40 -15.34
CA LEU A 170 -10.76 -5.35 -14.12
C LEU A 170 -10.43 -6.48 -13.13
N ALA A 171 -10.13 -7.68 -13.63
CA ALA A 171 -9.71 -8.81 -12.81
C ALA A 171 -8.28 -8.66 -12.27
N SER A 172 -7.45 -7.86 -12.94
CA SER A 172 -6.08 -7.53 -12.51
C SER A 172 -6.00 -6.30 -11.60
N LEU A 173 -7.04 -5.43 -11.61
CA LEU A 173 -7.16 -4.35 -10.65
C LEU A 173 -7.31 -4.97 -9.26
N PRO A 174 -6.65 -4.40 -8.24
CA PRO A 174 -6.77 -4.87 -6.87
C PRO A 174 -8.18 -4.60 -6.37
N TYR A 175 -9.10 -5.51 -6.70
CA TYR A 175 -10.32 -5.69 -5.96
C TYR A 175 -9.91 -5.89 -4.49
N GLU A 176 -10.59 -5.18 -3.58
CA GLU A 176 -10.65 -5.38 -2.12
C GLU A 176 -10.11 -4.26 -1.21
N ALA A 177 -9.42 -3.23 -1.71
CA ALA A 177 -9.02 -2.08 -0.91
C ALA A 177 -9.98 -0.89 -1.10
N GLY A 178 -10.72 -0.52 -0.07
CA GLY A 178 -11.53 0.70 -0.07
C GLY A 178 -10.65 1.95 -0.05
N SER A 179 -11.19 3.07 -0.55
CA SER A 179 -10.47 4.34 -0.59
C SER A 179 -10.07 4.80 0.82
N THR A 180 -8.82 5.24 0.98
CA THR A 180 -8.32 5.86 2.21
C THR A 180 -8.78 7.31 2.21
N PRO A 181 -9.70 7.72 3.09
CA PRO A 181 -10.27 9.05 3.02
C PRO A 181 -9.20 10.11 3.27
N PHE A 182 -9.27 11.20 2.50
CA PHE A 182 -8.51 12.41 2.77
C PHE A 182 -9.18 13.18 3.90
N LEU A 183 -8.44 13.38 5.01
CA LEU A 183 -8.90 14.26 6.08
C LEU A 183 -8.29 15.65 5.90
N PRO A 184 -9.11 16.72 5.86
CA PRO A 184 -8.58 18.06 5.91
C PRO A 184 -7.85 18.25 7.25
N LEU A 185 -6.58 18.63 7.20
CA LEU A 185 -5.83 18.97 8.39
C LEU A 185 -6.37 20.30 8.95
N PRO A 186 -6.95 20.34 10.17
CA PRO A 186 -7.39 21.59 10.77
C PRO A 186 -6.23 22.57 10.90
N GLY A 187 -6.42 23.82 10.48
CA GLY A 187 -5.35 24.82 10.37
C GLY A 187 -4.56 24.78 9.05
N GLY A 188 -4.92 23.87 8.13
CA GLY A 188 -4.46 23.86 6.74
C GLY A 188 -2.94 23.83 6.60
N ARG A 189 -2.40 24.60 5.65
CA ARG A 189 -0.96 24.62 5.35
C ARG A 189 -0.10 25.01 6.55
N ALA A 190 -0.52 25.96 7.37
CA ALA A 190 0.27 26.38 8.53
C ALA A 190 0.39 25.25 9.56
N ALA A 191 -0.72 24.56 9.86
CA ALA A 191 -0.68 23.38 10.71
C ALA A 191 0.16 22.24 10.11
N TRP A 192 0.13 22.09 8.78
CA TRP A 192 0.99 21.14 8.07
C TRP A 192 2.46 21.50 8.22
N ASP A 193 2.84 22.74 7.96
CA ASP A 193 4.23 23.20 8.06
C ASP A 193 4.74 23.06 9.52
N ASP A 194 3.90 23.34 10.52
CA ASP A 194 4.22 23.14 11.94
C ASP A 194 4.35 21.66 12.32
N LEU A 195 3.45 20.80 11.82
CA LEU A 195 3.55 19.35 12.03
C LEU A 195 4.77 18.79 11.33
N ALA A 196 5.05 19.21 10.10
CA ALA A 196 6.23 18.82 9.34
C ALA A 196 7.49 19.30 10.06
N ALA A 197 7.55 20.53 10.57
CA ALA A 197 8.70 21.02 11.34
C ALA A 197 8.90 20.25 12.65
N ARG A 198 7.82 19.81 13.31
CA ARG A 198 7.88 18.96 14.51
C ARG A 198 8.17 17.48 14.21
N ALA A 199 7.69 17.00 13.06
CA ALA A 199 7.83 15.64 12.57
C ALA A 199 9.08 15.45 11.71
N VAL A 200 9.77 16.53 11.32
CA VAL A 200 11.21 16.53 11.04
C VAL A 200 11.82 16.06 12.35
N PHE A 201 11.91 14.74 12.40
CA PHE A 201 12.36 13.91 13.48
C PHE A 201 13.52 14.61 14.16
N GLN A 202 13.56 14.53 15.50
CA GLN A 202 14.73 14.84 16.30
C GLN A 202 15.95 14.12 15.71
N CYS A 203 16.58 14.75 14.75
CA CYS A 203 17.94 14.52 14.32
C CYS A 203 18.70 15.60 15.09
N PRO A 204 19.31 15.29 16.24
CA PRO A 204 20.45 16.10 16.65
C PRO A 204 21.36 16.12 15.42
N GLY A 205 21.56 17.30 14.86
CA GLY A 205 22.67 17.49 13.93
C GLY A 205 23.92 17.08 14.69
N ASP A 206 24.71 16.19 14.08
CA ASP A 206 26.14 16.17 14.36
C ASP A 206 26.76 17.46 13.81
#